data_AF-A0A1M3NJW9-F1
#
_entry.id   AF-A0A1M3NJW9-F1
#
_cell.length_a   1.000
_cell.length_b   1.000
_cell.length_c   1.000
_cell.angle_alpha   90.00
_cell.angle_beta   90.00
_cell.angle_gamma   90.00
#
_symmetry.space_group_name_H-M   'P 1'
#
loop_
_entity.id
_entity.type
_entity.pdbx_description
1 polymer ?
#
loop_
_entity_poly.entity_id
_entity_poly.type
_entity_poly.pdbx_seq_one_letter_code
_entity_poly.pdbx_strand_id
1 'polypeptide(L)'
;MRFSYTTLREPSPQSGAKPVRIDGCLFGKPSPRDFRAVPQLGSPPRKVDLRANCSPVEDQGQLGSCTANATIGALEYYQRKRGEAPADLSRLFVYFNARRLGGRVNDDSGAEIAEAMASLLAYGAPREDHWPYDIGRFRDQPDQNVYSEALKNQPAEYARVERGDGVIGALARGYPVVFGIQLPRRCYDEAANTGVMPEPTPAEIDEAAFMGGGHAMLIVGYDLDRKTYLLRNSWGTNWGDRGYCTMPMSAAEGGSRPEEFWIIGRLEGQDFKLLKPERTPVAGTVTGMTGKMRDEIRGGLDKGMTDAGKSIRDRFRQRHENDR
;
A
#
# COMPACT_ATOMS: atom_id res chain seq x y z
N MET A 1 -15.91 41.09 -26.38
CA MET A 1 -14.57 40.61 -25.99
C MET A 1 -14.55 39.10 -26.10
N ARG A 2 -13.78 38.54 -27.05
CA ARG A 2 -13.56 37.10 -27.18
C ARG A 2 -12.29 36.75 -26.40
N PHE A 3 -12.40 35.91 -25.38
CA PHE A 3 -11.24 35.40 -24.66
C PHE A 3 -10.59 34.31 -25.51
N SER A 4 -9.38 34.59 -26.01
CA SER A 4 -8.50 33.62 -26.65
C SER A 4 -7.81 32.83 -25.55
N TYR A 5 -8.13 31.55 -25.41
CA TYR A 5 -7.34 30.64 -24.58
C TYR A 5 -6.00 30.39 -25.30
N THR A 6 -4.95 31.01 -24.79
CA THR A 6 -3.57 30.67 -25.16
C THR A 6 -3.30 29.27 -24.65
N THR A 7 -3.32 28.28 -25.56
CA THR A 7 -2.84 26.92 -25.32
C THR A 7 -1.41 26.99 -24.79
N LEU A 8 -1.23 26.66 -23.52
CA LEU A 8 0.08 26.37 -22.96
C LEU A 8 0.64 25.17 -23.73
N ARG A 9 1.79 25.36 -24.38
CA ARG A 9 2.53 24.28 -25.03
C ARG A 9 2.81 23.18 -24.01
N GLU A 10 2.25 22.00 -24.25
CA GLU A 10 2.68 20.79 -23.57
C GLU A 10 4.18 20.56 -23.80
N PRO A 11 4.97 20.24 -22.77
CA PRO A 11 6.32 19.77 -22.99
C PRO A 11 6.27 18.46 -23.79
N SER A 12 6.96 18.43 -24.92
CA SER A 12 7.13 17.24 -25.75
C SER A 12 7.66 16.07 -24.90
N PRO A 13 6.97 14.92 -24.83
CA PRO A 13 7.51 13.75 -24.16
C PRO A 13 8.70 13.22 -24.96
N GLN A 14 9.88 13.19 -24.33
CA GLN A 14 10.95 12.32 -24.82
C GLN A 14 10.55 10.87 -24.54
N SER A 15 10.52 10.07 -25.60
CA SER A 15 10.27 8.62 -25.68
C SER A 15 8.81 8.17 -25.47
N GLY A 16 8.33 7.34 -26.41
CA GLY A 16 6.97 6.78 -26.44
C GLY A 16 6.64 5.75 -25.35
N ALA A 17 7.15 5.93 -24.14
CA ALA A 17 6.76 5.14 -22.98
C ALA A 17 5.36 5.58 -22.51
N LYS A 18 4.48 4.60 -22.26
CA LYS A 18 3.16 4.90 -21.68
C LYS A 18 3.35 5.52 -20.30
N PRO A 19 2.60 6.58 -19.96
CA PRO A 19 2.67 7.16 -18.64
C PRO A 19 2.37 6.12 -17.55
N VAL A 20 3.09 6.17 -16.42
CA VAL A 20 2.87 5.23 -15.31
C VAL A 20 1.47 5.41 -14.73
N ARG A 21 0.86 4.30 -14.30
CA ARG A 21 -0.48 4.28 -13.72
C ARG A 21 -0.51 4.96 -12.36
N ILE A 22 -1.55 5.76 -12.12
CA ILE A 22 -1.81 6.49 -10.87
C ILE A 22 -3.15 6.09 -10.23
N ASP A 23 -3.73 4.97 -10.66
CA ASP A 23 -5.08 4.51 -10.34
C ASP A 23 -5.09 3.09 -9.71
N GLY A 24 -3.93 2.60 -9.27
CA GLY A 24 -3.76 1.26 -8.69
C GLY A 24 -4.21 1.15 -7.21
N CYS A 25 -4.46 2.26 -6.54
CA CYS A 25 -4.99 2.29 -5.18
C CYS A 25 -6.50 2.48 -5.25
N LEU A 26 -7.23 1.47 -4.75
CA LEU A 26 -8.68 1.53 -4.60
C LEU A 26 -9.04 2.08 -3.22
N PHE A 27 -10.17 2.78 -3.15
CA PHE A 27 -10.65 3.41 -1.91
C PHE A 27 -12.02 2.86 -1.50
N GLY A 28 -12.01 1.77 -0.75
CA GLY A 28 -13.19 1.12 -0.21
C GLY A 28 -13.76 1.80 1.03
N LYS A 29 -14.82 1.21 1.60
CA LYS A 29 -15.31 1.59 2.92
C LYS A 29 -14.38 1.01 3.99
N PRO A 30 -13.95 1.80 4.98
CA PRO A 30 -13.11 1.28 6.05
C PRO A 30 -13.84 0.16 6.80
N SER A 31 -13.11 -0.90 7.13
CA SER A 31 -13.67 -2.00 7.91
C SER A 31 -13.82 -1.55 9.36
N PRO A 32 -14.96 -1.81 10.01
CA PRO A 32 -15.09 -1.54 11.44
C PRO A 32 -14.12 -2.39 12.27
N ARG A 33 -13.54 -3.45 11.69
CA ARG A 33 -12.57 -4.36 12.33
C ARG A 33 -11.13 -3.88 12.27
N ASP A 34 -10.86 -2.72 11.67
CA ASP A 34 -9.50 -2.18 11.60
C ASP A 34 -9.06 -1.62 12.95
N PHE A 35 -7.87 -2.01 13.38
CA PHE A 35 -7.23 -1.42 14.55
C PHE A 35 -6.76 0.01 14.23
N ARG A 36 -6.81 0.88 15.23
CA ARG A 36 -6.24 2.23 15.16
C ARG A 36 -5.07 2.32 16.13
N ALA A 37 -3.92 2.79 15.66
CA ALA A 37 -2.77 3.10 16.49
C ALA A 37 -2.77 4.59 16.80
N VAL A 38 -2.82 4.93 18.09
CA VAL A 38 -2.64 6.29 18.58
C VAL A 38 -1.23 6.40 19.14
N PRO A 39 -0.34 7.19 18.52
CA PRO A 39 0.99 7.44 19.07
C PRO A 39 0.86 8.05 20.48
N GLN A 40 1.61 7.55 21.44
CA GLN A 40 1.59 8.11 22.80
C GLN A 40 2.09 9.58 22.79
N LEU A 41 1.56 10.44 23.65
CA LEU A 41 1.86 11.88 23.60
C LEU A 41 3.32 12.18 23.98
N GLY A 42 3.96 13.06 23.21
CA GLY A 42 5.29 13.62 23.44
C GLY A 42 5.58 14.71 22.40
N SER A 43 6.59 15.55 22.61
CA SER A 43 6.99 16.56 21.61
C SER A 43 7.78 15.88 20.49
N PRO A 44 7.25 15.78 19.25
CA PRO A 44 7.98 15.15 18.16
C PRO A 44 9.19 16.02 17.76
N PRO A 45 10.30 15.41 17.25
CA PRO A 45 11.39 16.17 16.65
C PRO A 45 10.87 17.12 15.56
N ARG A 46 11.55 18.24 15.29
CA ARG A 46 11.15 19.17 14.22
C ARG A 46 11.26 18.56 12.82
N LYS A 47 12.18 17.60 12.64
CA LYS A 47 12.44 16.91 11.37
C LYS A 47 12.75 15.45 11.63
N VAL A 48 12.27 14.59 10.75
CA VAL A 48 12.52 13.15 10.75
C VAL A 48 12.83 12.72 9.32
N ASP A 49 13.86 11.90 9.15
CA ASP A 49 14.22 11.25 7.89
C ASP A 49 14.53 9.78 8.16
N LEU A 50 13.69 8.89 7.62
CA LEU A 50 13.78 7.44 7.81
C LEU A 50 14.47 6.74 6.64
N ARG A 51 15.05 7.46 5.67
CA ARG A 51 15.65 6.84 4.47
C ARG A 51 16.77 5.85 4.78
N ALA A 52 17.47 6.02 5.91
CA ALA A 52 18.59 5.15 6.30
C ALA A 52 18.23 3.65 6.38
N ASN A 53 16.97 3.33 6.72
CA ASN A 53 16.49 1.94 6.79
C ASN A 53 15.58 1.57 5.62
N CYS A 54 15.36 2.45 4.64
CA CYS A 54 14.58 2.12 3.45
C CYS A 54 15.36 1.13 2.56
N SER A 55 14.65 0.15 1.97
CA SER A 55 15.17 -0.65 0.85
C SER A 55 15.41 0.20 -0.42
N PRO A 56 16.13 -0.32 -1.43
CA PRO A 56 16.21 0.31 -2.75
C PRO A 56 14.82 0.68 -3.30
N VAL A 57 14.70 1.78 -4.04
CA VAL A 57 13.40 2.18 -4.62
C VAL A 57 13.02 1.25 -5.76
N GLU A 58 11.83 0.68 -5.63
CA GLU A 58 11.25 -0.25 -6.58
C GLU A 58 10.62 0.45 -7.79
N ASP A 59 10.43 -0.30 -8.88
CA ASP A 59 9.67 0.12 -10.05
C ASP A 59 8.48 -0.83 -10.27
N GLN A 60 7.26 -0.31 -10.16
CA GLN A 60 6.03 -1.06 -10.39
C GLN A 60 5.69 -1.25 -11.88
N GLY A 61 6.39 -0.55 -12.77
CA GLY A 61 6.10 -0.52 -14.20
C GLY A 61 4.67 -0.08 -14.50
N GLN A 62 3.98 -0.85 -15.34
CA GLN A 62 2.62 -0.53 -15.79
C GLN A 62 1.52 -1.25 -14.99
N LEU A 63 1.88 -1.98 -13.94
CA LEU A 63 0.94 -2.73 -13.12
C LEU A 63 0.32 -1.83 -12.05
N GLY A 64 -0.98 -1.98 -11.77
CA GLY A 64 -1.72 -1.25 -10.73
C GLY A 64 -1.35 -1.61 -9.29
N SER A 65 -0.10 -2.00 -9.02
CA SER A 65 0.32 -2.65 -7.77
C SER A 65 0.92 -1.71 -6.71
N CYS A 66 0.63 -0.41 -6.78
CA CYS A 66 1.20 0.60 -5.89
C CYS A 66 1.00 0.28 -4.39
N THR A 67 -0.16 -0.26 -4.00
CA THR A 67 -0.43 -0.66 -2.62
C THR A 67 0.51 -1.75 -2.13
N ALA A 68 0.79 -2.76 -2.96
CA ALA A 68 1.76 -3.81 -2.65
C ALA A 68 3.19 -3.27 -2.56
N ASN A 69 3.58 -2.35 -3.45
CA ASN A 69 4.90 -1.72 -3.41
C ASN A 69 5.09 -0.91 -2.11
N ALA A 70 4.10 -0.10 -1.74
CA ALA A 70 4.18 0.73 -0.55
C ALA A 70 4.18 -0.10 0.74
N THR A 71 3.35 -1.15 0.84
CA THR A 71 3.31 -2.02 2.03
C THR A 71 4.54 -2.89 2.18
N ILE A 72 5.09 -3.43 1.07
CA ILE A 72 6.39 -4.14 1.08
C ILE A 72 7.50 -3.19 1.52
N GLY A 73 7.57 -1.97 0.97
CA GLY A 73 8.57 -0.98 1.38
C GLY A 73 8.52 -0.65 2.88
N ALA A 74 7.31 -0.60 3.47
CA ALA A 74 7.14 -0.42 4.91
C ALA A 74 7.60 -1.64 5.72
N LEU A 75 7.31 -2.86 5.26
CA LEU A 75 7.71 -4.11 5.92
C LEU A 75 9.23 -4.30 5.88
N GLU A 76 9.86 -4.13 4.71
CA GLU A 76 11.32 -4.22 4.55
C GLU A 76 12.04 -3.16 5.39
N TYR A 77 11.50 -1.94 5.42
CA TYR A 77 12.00 -0.90 6.32
C TYR A 77 11.96 -1.38 7.78
N TYR A 78 10.85 -1.99 8.20
CA TYR A 78 10.69 -2.46 9.57
C TYR A 78 11.69 -3.57 9.92
N GLN A 79 11.91 -4.53 9.02
CA GLN A 79 12.93 -5.58 9.17
C GLN A 79 14.33 -4.96 9.34
N ARG A 80 14.69 -3.99 8.49
CA ARG A 80 15.98 -3.28 8.57
C ARG A 80 16.13 -2.50 9.89
N LYS A 81 15.08 -1.78 10.31
CA LYS A 81 15.05 -1.07 11.61
C LYS A 81 15.29 -2.02 12.78
N ARG A 82 14.81 -3.27 12.68
CA ARG A 82 14.98 -4.33 13.69
C ARG A 82 16.37 -4.98 13.68
N GLY A 83 17.24 -4.63 12.72
CA GLY A 83 18.54 -5.27 12.52
C GLY A 83 18.44 -6.67 11.91
N GLU A 84 17.31 -7.00 11.29
CA GLU A 84 17.13 -8.26 10.57
C GLU A 84 17.91 -8.22 9.25
N ALA A 85 18.26 -9.41 8.74
CA ALA A 85 18.93 -9.51 7.44
C ALA A 85 18.01 -8.90 6.36
N PRO A 86 18.49 -7.92 5.56
CA PRO A 86 17.69 -7.34 4.50
C PRO A 86 17.19 -8.42 3.53
N ALA A 87 15.88 -8.47 3.33
CA ALA A 87 15.24 -9.25 2.28
C ALA A 87 14.56 -8.30 1.30
N ASP A 88 14.67 -8.61 0.02
CA ASP A 88 13.83 -8.06 -1.05
C ASP A 88 12.60 -8.97 -1.15
N LEU A 89 11.41 -8.43 -0.88
CA LEU A 89 10.18 -9.19 -0.68
C LEU A 89 9.23 -9.04 -1.87
N SER A 90 8.55 -10.13 -2.23
CA SER A 90 7.74 -10.18 -3.44
C SER A 90 6.52 -9.28 -3.40
N ARG A 91 6.54 -8.23 -4.22
CA ARG A 91 5.40 -7.34 -4.42
C ARG A 91 4.28 -8.00 -5.21
N LEU A 92 4.63 -8.85 -6.18
CA LEU A 92 3.64 -9.52 -7.02
C LEU A 92 2.81 -10.53 -6.21
N PHE A 93 3.43 -11.21 -5.24
CA PHE A 93 2.74 -12.12 -4.31
C PHE A 93 1.69 -11.38 -3.47
N VAL A 94 2.06 -10.23 -2.90
CA VAL A 94 1.13 -9.39 -2.13
C VAL A 94 0.02 -8.85 -3.02
N TYR A 95 0.35 -8.39 -4.23
CA TYR A 95 -0.64 -7.85 -5.16
C TYR A 95 -1.66 -8.90 -5.63
N PHE A 96 -1.20 -10.13 -5.91
CA PHE A 96 -2.10 -11.25 -6.24
C PHE A 96 -3.06 -11.54 -5.08
N ASN A 97 -2.54 -11.70 -3.86
CA ASN A 97 -3.35 -12.06 -2.70
C ASN A 97 -4.28 -10.92 -2.23
N ALA A 98 -3.88 -9.66 -2.38
CA ALA A 98 -4.75 -8.51 -2.14
C ALA A 98 -5.95 -8.52 -3.09
N ARG A 99 -5.72 -8.73 -4.39
CA ARG A 99 -6.82 -8.88 -5.36
C ARG A 99 -7.62 -10.15 -5.16
N ARG A 100 -7.02 -11.23 -4.62
CA ARG A 100 -7.75 -12.45 -4.22
C ARG A 100 -8.74 -12.17 -3.10
N LEU A 101 -8.32 -11.43 -2.06
CA LEU A 101 -9.21 -10.96 -0.99
C LEU A 101 -10.36 -10.10 -1.55
N GLY A 102 -10.04 -9.27 -2.54
CA GLY A 102 -11.01 -8.43 -3.23
C GLY A 102 -11.87 -9.11 -4.30
N GLY A 103 -11.63 -10.38 -4.64
CA GLY A 103 -12.33 -11.10 -5.72
C GLY A 103 -11.98 -10.65 -7.15
N ARG A 104 -10.79 -10.06 -7.36
CA ARG A 104 -10.38 -9.36 -8.61
C ARG A 104 -9.07 -9.89 -9.22
N VAL A 105 -8.72 -11.17 -8.99
CA VAL A 105 -7.43 -11.75 -9.45
C VAL A 105 -7.19 -11.66 -10.96
N ASN A 106 -8.27 -11.64 -11.75
CA ASN A 106 -8.21 -11.64 -13.23
C ASN A 106 -8.01 -10.24 -13.83
N ASP A 107 -8.19 -9.19 -13.04
CA ASP A 107 -8.15 -7.81 -13.52
C ASP A 107 -6.99 -7.06 -12.85
N ASP A 108 -6.32 -6.19 -13.61
CA ASP A 108 -5.35 -5.25 -13.06
C ASP A 108 -6.08 -4.03 -12.46
N SER A 109 -7.03 -4.31 -11.58
CA SER A 109 -7.95 -3.32 -11.01
C SER A 109 -7.28 -2.41 -9.97
N GLY A 110 -6.05 -2.71 -9.57
CA GLY A 110 -5.52 -2.23 -8.30
C GLY A 110 -6.06 -3.00 -7.10
N ALA A 111 -5.69 -2.54 -5.92
CA ALA A 111 -6.14 -3.10 -4.64
C ALA A 111 -6.28 -1.98 -3.60
N GLU A 112 -7.01 -2.25 -2.53
CA GLU A 112 -7.04 -1.38 -1.35
C GLU A 112 -5.78 -1.60 -0.50
N ILE A 113 -5.32 -0.58 0.22
CA ILE A 113 -4.21 -0.73 1.18
C ILE A 113 -4.59 -1.76 2.25
N ALA A 114 -5.85 -1.76 2.68
CA ALA A 114 -6.39 -2.72 3.65
C ALA A 114 -6.24 -4.17 3.17
N GLU A 115 -6.50 -4.45 1.88
CA GLU A 115 -6.35 -5.78 1.30
C GLU A 115 -4.87 -6.20 1.23
N ALA A 116 -3.96 -5.27 0.90
CA ALA A 116 -2.53 -5.53 0.92
C ALA A 116 -2.01 -5.83 2.34
N MET A 117 -2.46 -5.07 3.35
CA MET A 117 -2.17 -5.31 4.76
C MET A 117 -2.71 -6.67 5.23
N ALA A 118 -3.96 -6.98 4.90
CA ALA A 118 -4.60 -8.25 5.24
C ALA A 118 -3.91 -9.43 4.54
N SER A 119 -3.47 -9.27 3.30
CA SER A 119 -2.66 -10.27 2.57
C SER A 119 -1.36 -10.55 3.31
N LEU A 120 -0.60 -9.51 3.70
CA LEU A 120 0.63 -9.68 4.46
C LEU A 120 0.38 -10.34 5.82
N LEU A 121 -0.66 -9.93 6.53
CA LEU A 121 -1.01 -10.54 7.81
C LEU A 121 -1.38 -12.01 7.63
N ALA A 122 -2.15 -12.38 6.61
CA ALA A 122 -2.57 -13.76 6.38
C ALA A 122 -1.45 -14.63 5.82
N TYR A 123 -0.65 -14.14 4.88
CA TYR A 123 0.26 -14.98 4.07
C TYR A 123 1.73 -14.61 4.20
N GLY A 124 2.06 -13.46 4.79
CA GLY A 124 3.40 -12.89 4.75
C GLY A 124 3.81 -12.46 3.34
N ALA A 125 5.10 -12.45 3.08
CA ALA A 125 5.67 -12.19 1.75
C ALA A 125 6.91 -13.08 1.53
N PRO A 126 7.00 -13.82 0.42
CA PRO A 126 8.23 -14.53 0.09
C PRO A 126 9.29 -13.52 -0.35
N ARG A 127 10.54 -13.96 -0.51
CA ARG A 127 11.53 -13.15 -1.21
C ARG A 127 11.13 -12.95 -2.67
N GLU A 128 11.48 -11.81 -3.27
CA GLU A 128 11.18 -11.50 -4.68
C GLU A 128 11.85 -12.52 -5.61
N ASP A 129 13.00 -13.11 -5.27
CA ASP A 129 13.63 -14.17 -6.07
C ASP A 129 12.86 -15.51 -6.08
N HIS A 130 11.97 -15.75 -5.10
CA HIS A 130 11.08 -16.92 -5.07
C HIS A 130 9.74 -16.67 -5.77
N TRP A 131 9.32 -15.42 -5.91
CA TRP A 131 8.17 -15.03 -6.72
C TRP A 131 8.44 -13.69 -7.44
N PRO A 132 9.15 -13.72 -8.58
CA PRO A 132 9.67 -12.51 -9.22
C PRO A 132 8.61 -11.53 -9.67
N TYR A 133 8.99 -10.25 -9.69
CA TYR A 133 8.17 -9.15 -10.19
C TYR A 133 8.05 -9.14 -11.72
N ASP A 134 7.39 -10.17 -12.26
CA ASP A 134 6.97 -10.23 -13.65
C ASP A 134 5.52 -9.74 -13.77
N ILE A 135 5.34 -8.51 -14.23
CA ILE A 135 4.01 -7.90 -14.34
C ILE A 135 3.08 -8.66 -15.28
N GLY A 136 3.59 -9.48 -16.21
CA GLY A 136 2.79 -10.34 -17.08
C GLY A 136 2.12 -11.50 -16.33
N ARG A 137 2.69 -11.89 -15.19
CA ARG A 137 2.26 -13.00 -14.34
C ARG A 137 1.38 -12.57 -13.18
N PHE A 138 0.85 -11.35 -13.21
CA PHE A 138 0.04 -10.83 -12.10
C PHE A 138 -1.23 -11.65 -11.81
N ARG A 139 -1.71 -12.46 -12.76
CA ARG A 139 -2.86 -13.37 -12.55
C ARG A 139 -2.45 -14.74 -12.02
N ASP A 140 -1.17 -15.07 -12.06
CA ASP A 140 -0.68 -16.40 -11.73
C ASP A 140 -0.80 -16.61 -10.22
N GLN A 141 -1.40 -17.73 -9.84
CA GLN A 141 -1.45 -18.13 -8.44
C GLN A 141 -0.07 -18.65 -8.00
N PRO A 142 0.49 -18.14 -6.88
CA PRO A 142 1.70 -18.71 -6.31
C PRO A 142 1.51 -20.16 -5.87
N ASP A 143 2.55 -20.98 -6.06
CA ASP A 143 2.56 -22.36 -5.60
C ASP A 143 2.57 -22.46 -4.07
N GLN A 144 2.13 -23.59 -3.52
CA GLN A 144 2.00 -23.79 -2.07
C GLN A 144 3.34 -23.63 -1.32
N ASN A 145 4.46 -24.00 -1.94
CA ASN A 145 5.79 -23.79 -1.38
C ASN A 145 6.12 -22.29 -1.23
N VAL A 146 5.71 -21.44 -2.18
CA VAL A 146 5.87 -19.98 -2.11
C VAL A 146 5.08 -19.41 -0.93
N TYR A 147 3.85 -19.89 -0.71
CA TYR A 147 3.06 -19.54 0.47
C TYR A 147 3.74 -19.96 1.79
N SER A 148 4.33 -21.15 1.84
CA SER A 148 5.07 -21.61 3.03
C SER A 148 6.31 -20.75 3.32
N GLU A 149 7.04 -20.35 2.28
CA GLU A 149 8.19 -19.44 2.40
C GLU A 149 7.76 -18.05 2.86
N ALA A 150 6.62 -17.56 2.38
CA ALA A 150 6.09 -16.24 2.70
C ALA A 150 5.83 -16.03 4.19
N LEU A 151 5.47 -17.10 4.91
CA LEU A 151 5.23 -17.07 6.37
C LEU A 151 6.44 -16.63 7.19
N LYS A 152 7.66 -16.76 6.64
CA LYS A 152 8.90 -16.33 7.31
C LYS A 152 8.98 -14.80 7.45
N ASN A 153 8.28 -14.05 6.61
CA ASN A 153 8.23 -12.58 6.64
C ASN A 153 6.83 -12.06 6.95
N GLN A 154 6.10 -12.73 7.85
CA GLN A 154 4.78 -12.26 8.28
C GLN A 154 4.93 -11.10 9.29
N PRO A 155 4.30 -9.93 9.05
CA PRO A 155 4.32 -8.85 10.03
C PRO A 155 3.59 -9.26 11.32
N ALA A 156 4.00 -8.67 12.43
CA ALA A 156 3.29 -8.85 13.70
C ALA A 156 1.88 -8.23 13.62
N GLU A 157 1.80 -6.94 13.31
CA GLU A 157 0.59 -6.12 13.32
C GLU A 157 0.61 -5.08 12.19
N TYR A 158 -0.59 -4.58 11.87
CA TYR A 158 -0.80 -3.34 11.14
C TYR A 158 -1.94 -2.57 11.81
N ALA A 159 -1.95 -1.25 11.65
CA ALA A 159 -3.03 -0.41 12.15
C ALA A 159 -3.19 0.85 11.30
N ARG A 160 -4.39 1.43 11.31
CA ARG A 160 -4.62 2.78 10.80
C ARG A 160 -4.03 3.80 11.78
N VAL A 161 -3.52 4.90 11.28
CA VAL A 161 -3.15 6.08 12.08
C VAL A 161 -3.97 7.27 11.63
N GLU A 162 -4.24 8.21 12.53
CA GLU A 162 -4.90 9.46 12.13
C GLU A 162 -3.96 10.31 11.27
N ARG A 163 -4.52 11.05 10.31
CA ARG A 163 -3.80 12.06 9.54
C ARG A 163 -3.22 13.16 10.46
N GLY A 164 -2.30 13.97 9.93
CA GLY A 164 -1.68 15.05 10.70
C GLY A 164 -0.84 14.52 11.85
N ASP A 165 -1.22 14.81 13.09
CA ASP A 165 -0.46 14.46 14.30
C ASP A 165 -0.24 12.95 14.46
N GLY A 166 -1.17 12.10 13.99
CA GLY A 166 -0.98 10.65 14.03
C GLY A 166 0.16 10.18 13.11
N VAL A 167 0.24 10.74 11.90
CA VAL A 167 1.33 10.51 10.94
C VAL A 167 2.65 11.03 11.50
N ILE A 168 2.68 12.26 12.02
CA ILE A 168 3.88 12.85 12.64
C ILE A 168 4.34 11.99 13.82
N GLY A 169 3.41 11.58 14.69
CA GLY A 169 3.70 10.76 15.86
C GLY A 169 4.23 9.36 15.51
N ALA A 170 3.74 8.76 14.42
CA ALA A 170 4.25 7.49 13.90
C ALA A 170 5.67 7.62 13.35
N LEU A 171 5.91 8.64 12.51
CA LEU A 171 7.22 8.92 11.93
C LEU A 171 8.27 9.25 13.00
N ALA A 172 7.90 10.04 14.03
CA ALA A 172 8.77 10.34 15.17
C ALA A 172 9.21 9.10 15.95
N ARG A 173 8.45 8.00 15.89
CA ARG A 173 8.77 6.70 16.47
C ARG A 173 9.48 5.76 15.49
N GLY A 174 9.81 6.28 14.31
CA GLY A 174 10.47 5.55 13.24
C GLY A 174 9.55 4.53 12.57
N TYR A 175 8.27 4.81 12.42
CA TYR A 175 7.32 4.00 11.64
C TYR A 175 6.90 4.79 10.39
N PRO A 176 7.35 4.38 9.19
CA PRO A 176 6.84 4.89 7.93
C PRO A 176 5.34 4.64 7.81
N VAL A 177 4.66 5.54 7.09
CA VAL A 177 3.21 5.49 6.93
C VAL A 177 2.88 5.21 5.47
N VAL A 178 2.27 4.07 5.21
CA VAL A 178 1.67 3.77 3.90
C VAL A 178 0.41 4.61 3.77
N PHE A 179 0.24 5.31 2.66
CA PHE A 179 -0.96 6.10 2.45
C PHE A 179 -1.45 6.10 1.01
N GLY A 180 -2.78 6.21 0.85
CA GLY A 180 -3.45 6.34 -0.43
C GLY A 180 -3.85 7.79 -0.70
N ILE A 181 -3.65 8.26 -1.92
CA ILE A 181 -3.89 9.65 -2.30
C ILE A 181 -4.49 9.77 -3.71
N GLN A 182 -5.44 10.70 -3.88
CA GLN A 182 -6.02 11.10 -5.16
C GLN A 182 -5.52 12.51 -5.48
N LEU A 183 -4.66 12.63 -6.51
CA LEU A 183 -4.09 13.90 -6.97
C LEU A 183 -4.13 13.97 -8.49
N PRO A 184 -4.19 15.19 -9.06
CA PRO A 184 -4.10 15.36 -10.50
C PRO A 184 -2.72 14.91 -11.01
N ARG A 185 -2.70 14.37 -12.23
CA ARG A 185 -1.47 13.84 -12.84
C ARG A 185 -0.31 14.84 -12.86
N ARG A 186 -0.60 16.13 -13.08
CA ARG A 186 0.41 17.19 -13.09
C ARG A 186 1.28 17.24 -11.83
N CYS A 187 0.74 16.88 -10.66
CA CYS A 187 1.50 16.88 -9.42
C CYS A 187 2.63 15.85 -9.46
N TYR A 188 2.34 14.67 -10.03
CA TYR A 188 3.32 13.60 -10.21
C TYR A 188 4.34 13.91 -11.29
N ASP A 189 3.93 14.57 -12.37
CA ASP A 189 4.83 14.97 -13.47
C ASP A 189 5.78 16.08 -13.04
N GLU A 190 5.31 17.05 -12.26
CA GLU A 190 6.17 18.08 -11.68
C GLU A 190 7.17 17.45 -10.70
N ALA A 191 6.68 16.61 -9.77
CA ALA A 191 7.54 15.89 -8.83
C ALA A 191 8.58 14.99 -9.54
N ALA A 192 8.25 14.40 -10.70
CA ALA A 192 9.17 13.61 -11.50
C ALA A 192 10.43 14.40 -11.89
N ASN A 193 10.27 15.70 -12.16
CA ASN A 193 11.33 16.57 -12.65
C ASN A 193 12.02 17.35 -11.53
N THR A 194 11.30 17.69 -10.46
CA THR A 194 11.77 18.61 -9.41
C THR A 194 12.10 17.92 -8.09
N GLY A 195 11.59 16.70 -7.87
CA GLY A 195 11.58 16.06 -6.55
C GLY A 195 10.64 16.74 -5.55
N VAL A 196 9.77 17.65 -6.00
CA VAL A 196 8.83 18.40 -5.15
C VAL A 196 7.43 18.31 -5.76
N MET A 197 6.48 17.81 -4.99
CA MET A 197 5.08 17.77 -5.40
C MET A 197 4.43 19.14 -5.14
N PRO A 198 3.80 19.76 -6.15
CA PRO A 198 3.14 21.05 -5.98
C PRO A 198 1.83 20.91 -5.20
N GLU A 199 1.38 22.02 -4.62
CA GLU A 199 0.05 22.11 -4.03
C GLU A 199 -1.03 21.97 -5.13
N PRO A 200 -2.00 21.06 -4.97
CA PRO A 200 -3.19 21.05 -5.82
C PRO A 200 -4.18 22.13 -5.37
N THR A 201 -4.97 22.65 -6.31
CA THR A 201 -6.15 23.44 -5.97
C THR A 201 -7.28 22.52 -5.47
N PRO A 202 -8.24 23.02 -4.67
CA PRO A 202 -9.40 22.22 -4.25
C PRO A 202 -10.18 21.61 -5.43
N ALA A 203 -10.35 22.35 -6.51
CA ALA A 203 -11.04 21.86 -7.71
C ALA A 203 -10.32 20.66 -8.36
N GLU A 204 -8.98 20.66 -8.35
CA GLU A 204 -8.20 19.54 -8.89
C GLU A 204 -8.23 18.31 -7.97
N ILE A 205 -8.34 18.51 -6.66
CA ILE A 205 -8.59 17.41 -5.71
C ILE A 205 -9.96 16.80 -6.00
N ASP A 206 -11.00 17.62 -6.15
CA ASP A 206 -12.37 17.15 -6.43
C ASP A 206 -12.44 16.38 -7.76
N GLU A 207 -11.77 16.87 -8.80
CA GLU A 207 -11.66 16.20 -10.09
C GLU A 207 -10.93 14.86 -9.98
N ALA A 208 -9.78 14.83 -9.28
CA ALA A 208 -9.03 13.60 -9.06
C ALA A 208 -9.82 12.57 -8.25
N ALA A 209 -10.61 13.02 -7.27
CA ALA A 209 -11.48 12.16 -6.47
C ALA A 209 -12.54 11.46 -7.31
N PHE A 210 -13.06 12.13 -8.35
CA PHE A 210 -14.10 11.61 -9.25
C PHE A 210 -13.62 10.47 -10.16
N MET A 211 -12.32 10.36 -10.42
CA MET A 211 -11.75 9.31 -11.31
C MET A 211 -11.81 7.89 -10.73
N GLY A 212 -12.18 7.72 -9.45
CA GLY A 212 -12.48 6.41 -8.85
C GLY A 212 -11.27 5.59 -8.37
N GLY A 213 -10.05 6.05 -8.61
CA GLY A 213 -8.80 5.43 -8.14
C GLY A 213 -7.74 6.46 -7.79
N GLY A 214 -6.62 6.00 -7.24
CA GLY A 214 -5.50 6.85 -6.84
C GLY A 214 -4.20 6.07 -6.72
N HIS A 215 -3.22 6.67 -6.06
CA HIS A 215 -1.89 6.08 -5.91
C HIS A 215 -1.57 5.85 -4.44
N ALA A 216 -0.78 4.82 -4.15
CA ALA A 216 -0.28 4.53 -2.81
C ALA A 216 1.23 4.72 -2.74
N MET A 217 1.69 5.44 -1.72
CA MET A 217 3.10 5.74 -1.49
C MET A 217 3.44 5.55 -0.01
N LEU A 218 4.73 5.72 0.33
CA LEU A 218 5.23 5.60 1.69
C LEU A 218 5.75 6.95 2.20
N ILE A 219 5.18 7.46 3.29
CA ILE A 219 5.73 8.60 4.02
C ILE A 219 6.88 8.09 4.88
N VAL A 220 8.08 8.63 4.66
CA VAL A 220 9.32 8.20 5.34
C VAL A 220 9.99 9.35 6.09
N GLY A 221 9.31 10.46 6.29
CA GLY A 221 9.84 11.58 7.04
C GLY A 221 8.98 12.83 6.95
N TYR A 222 9.38 13.85 7.69
CA TYR A 222 8.73 15.15 7.67
C TYR A 222 9.71 16.29 8.03
N ASP A 223 9.34 17.50 7.65
CA ASP A 223 9.95 18.75 8.09
C ASP A 223 8.82 19.70 8.53
N LEU A 224 8.71 19.96 9.84
CA LEU A 224 7.66 20.82 10.40
C LEU A 224 7.92 22.31 10.20
N ASP A 225 9.15 22.72 9.87
CA ASP A 225 9.44 24.11 9.52
C ASP A 225 8.94 24.41 8.11
N ARG A 226 9.12 23.44 7.20
CA ARG A 226 8.66 23.52 5.81
C ARG A 226 7.22 23.06 5.61
N LYS A 227 6.63 22.39 6.61
CA LYS A 227 5.31 21.74 6.53
C LYS A 227 5.23 20.75 5.36
N THR A 228 6.26 19.92 5.22
CA THR A 228 6.34 18.92 4.15
C THR A 228 6.54 17.51 4.70
N TYR A 229 5.91 16.53 4.06
CA TYR A 229 6.27 15.13 4.15
C TYR A 229 7.38 14.77 3.15
N LEU A 230 8.21 13.80 3.52
CA LEU A 230 9.15 13.13 2.63
C LEU A 230 8.54 11.80 2.20
N LEU A 231 8.35 11.62 0.90
CA LEU A 231 7.69 10.46 0.31
C LEU A 231 8.69 9.60 -0.44
N ARG A 232 8.52 8.29 -0.33
CA ARG A 232 9.10 7.28 -1.20
C ARG A 232 8.02 6.80 -2.17
N ASN A 233 8.33 6.85 -3.46
CA ASN A 233 7.48 6.34 -4.54
C ASN A 233 7.96 4.95 -5.00
N SER A 234 7.28 4.36 -5.99
CA SER A 234 7.56 3.04 -6.58
C SER A 234 7.70 3.08 -8.11
N TRP A 235 8.29 4.14 -8.65
CA TRP A 235 8.49 4.35 -10.10
C TRP A 235 9.98 4.41 -10.48
N GLY A 236 10.80 3.66 -9.75
CA GLY A 236 12.24 3.58 -9.96
C GLY A 236 13.00 4.84 -9.52
N THR A 237 14.33 4.73 -9.55
CA THR A 237 15.24 5.80 -9.08
C THR A 237 15.37 6.98 -10.05
N ASN A 238 14.82 6.88 -11.26
CA ASN A 238 14.86 7.97 -12.24
C ASN A 238 13.74 8.99 -12.05
N TRP A 239 12.75 8.68 -11.21
CA TRP A 239 11.65 9.58 -10.90
C TRP A 239 11.98 10.44 -9.68
N GLY A 240 11.78 11.76 -9.78
CA GLY A 240 11.97 12.70 -8.67
C GLY A 240 13.41 12.74 -8.12
N ASP A 241 13.56 12.92 -6.81
CA ASP A 241 14.87 12.86 -6.15
C ASP A 241 15.24 11.41 -5.83
N ARG A 242 15.74 10.67 -6.84
CA ARG A 242 16.15 9.27 -6.71
C ARG A 242 15.03 8.34 -6.23
N GLY A 243 13.81 8.55 -6.71
CA GLY A 243 12.61 7.79 -6.31
C GLY A 243 11.84 8.39 -5.13
N TYR A 244 12.26 9.56 -4.65
CA TYR A 244 11.63 10.29 -3.55
C TYR A 244 11.11 11.64 -4.00
N CYS A 245 10.19 12.22 -3.23
CA CYS A 245 9.83 13.62 -3.34
C CYS A 245 9.46 14.21 -1.98
N THR A 246 9.42 15.54 -1.89
CA THR A 246 8.70 16.22 -0.81
C THR A 246 7.30 16.59 -1.25
N MET A 247 6.35 16.58 -0.32
CA MET A 247 4.96 16.97 -0.56
C MET A 247 4.50 17.90 0.57
N PRO A 248 3.79 19.00 0.28
CA PRO A 248 3.12 19.79 1.31
C PRO A 248 2.17 18.92 2.15
N MET A 249 2.18 19.11 3.46
CA MET A 249 1.28 18.36 4.36
C MET A 249 -0.20 18.61 4.02
N SER A 250 -0.54 19.83 3.59
CA SER A 250 -1.89 20.20 3.12
C SER A 250 -2.32 19.43 1.88
N ALA A 251 -1.42 19.17 0.93
CA ALA A 251 -1.70 18.36 -0.25
C ALA A 251 -2.02 16.90 0.14
N ALA A 252 -1.27 16.34 1.10
CA ALA A 252 -1.57 15.01 1.64
C ALA A 252 -2.92 14.97 2.37
N GLU A 253 -3.22 15.99 3.18
CA GLU A 253 -4.47 16.07 3.95
C GLU A 253 -5.71 16.29 3.06
N GLY A 254 -5.56 17.04 1.96
CA GLY A 254 -6.62 17.31 1.00
C GLY A 254 -6.84 16.16 0.02
N GLY A 255 -5.77 15.52 -0.46
CA GLY A 255 -5.85 14.44 -1.45
C GLY A 255 -6.12 13.05 -0.87
N SER A 256 -6.03 12.85 0.45
CA SER A 256 -6.22 11.54 1.09
C SER A 256 -7.47 11.49 1.94
N ARG A 257 -8.16 10.34 1.93
CA ARG A 257 -9.23 10.07 2.90
C ARG A 257 -8.62 9.81 4.28
N PRO A 258 -9.26 10.24 5.39
CA PRO A 258 -8.71 10.11 6.75
C PRO A 258 -8.30 8.69 7.13
N GLU A 259 -8.94 7.69 6.52
CA GLU A 259 -8.72 6.29 6.85
C GLU A 259 -7.48 5.72 6.16
N GLU A 260 -6.95 6.34 5.11
CA GLU A 260 -5.98 5.71 4.22
C GLU A 260 -4.54 5.69 4.74
N PHE A 261 -4.29 6.05 5.99
CA PHE A 261 -2.95 6.08 6.59
C PHE A 261 -2.72 4.86 7.46
N TRP A 262 -1.66 4.11 7.17
CA TRP A 262 -1.40 2.82 7.81
C TRP A 262 0.06 2.65 8.21
N ILE A 263 0.28 1.93 9.30
CA ILE A 263 1.59 1.50 9.76
C ILE A 263 1.65 -0.03 9.88
N ILE A 264 2.85 -0.58 9.70
CA ILE A 264 3.15 -2.02 9.86
C ILE A 264 4.27 -2.16 10.90
N GLY A 265 4.21 -3.20 11.71
CA GLY A 265 5.30 -3.59 12.61
C GLY A 265 4.79 -4.27 13.86
N ARG A 266 5.57 -4.19 14.95
CA ARG A 266 5.12 -4.56 16.30
C ARG A 266 4.67 -3.28 17.00
N LEU A 267 3.36 -3.06 17.09
CA LEU A 267 2.78 -1.77 17.47
C LEU A 267 2.37 -1.76 18.96
N GLU A 268 2.04 -2.91 19.52
CA GLU A 268 1.76 -3.05 20.95
C GLU A 268 3.01 -2.75 21.80
N GLY A 269 2.95 -1.71 22.67
CA GLY A 269 4.08 -1.32 23.53
C GLY A 269 4.03 0.14 23.99
N GLN A 270 5.19 0.68 24.40
CA GLN A 270 5.32 2.08 24.86
C GLN A 270 5.10 3.12 23.74
N ASP A 271 5.22 2.71 22.48
CA ASP A 271 5.16 3.61 21.34
C ASP A 271 3.72 3.97 20.94
N PHE A 272 2.80 3.00 20.96
CA PHE A 272 1.42 3.20 20.52
C PHE A 272 0.40 2.60 21.48
N LYS A 273 -0.72 3.30 21.62
CA LYS A 273 -1.96 2.72 22.14
C LYS A 273 -2.77 2.19 20.98
N LEU A 274 -2.96 0.87 20.92
CA LEU A 274 -3.86 0.25 19.95
C LEU A 274 -5.30 0.35 20.46
N LEU A 275 -6.14 1.08 19.72
CA LEU A 275 -7.58 1.13 19.89
C LEU A 275 -8.21 0.02 19.06
N LYS A 276 -9.02 -0.79 19.73
CA LYS A 276 -9.76 -1.89 19.10
C LYS A 276 -10.95 -1.33 18.30
N PRO A 277 -11.38 -2.06 17.26
CA PRO A 277 -12.71 -1.95 16.65
C PRO A 277 -13.85 -1.70 17.65
N GLU A 278 -14.72 -0.72 17.40
CA GLU A 278 -15.98 -0.62 18.14
C GLU A 278 -16.97 -1.69 17.66
N ARG A 279 -16.94 -2.90 18.26
CA ARG A 279 -18.09 -3.58 18.92
C ARG A 279 -17.84 -5.07 19.26
N THR A 280 -18.43 -5.42 20.40
CA THR A 280 -18.54 -6.68 21.16
C THR A 280 -17.25 -7.18 21.84
N PRO A 281 -17.22 -7.27 23.19
CA PRO A 281 -16.05 -7.70 23.93
C PRO A 281 -15.80 -9.18 23.69
N VAL A 282 -14.77 -9.50 22.91
CA VAL A 282 -14.12 -10.81 23.01
C VAL A 282 -12.92 -10.62 23.95
N ALA A 283 -12.96 -11.25 25.11
CA ALA A 283 -11.83 -11.24 26.04
C ALA A 283 -10.60 -11.88 25.37
N GLY A 284 -9.47 -11.17 25.36
CA GLY A 284 -8.22 -11.67 24.77
C GLY A 284 -7.14 -10.58 24.60
N THR A 285 -5.88 -11.00 24.73
CA THR A 285 -4.67 -10.22 24.40
C THR A 285 -4.57 -10.04 22.88
N VAL A 286 -4.02 -8.92 22.40
CA VAL A 286 -3.99 -8.57 20.96
C VAL A 286 -3.22 -9.62 20.15
N THR A 287 -2.13 -10.16 20.72
CA THR A 287 -1.35 -11.24 20.10
C THR A 287 -2.18 -12.50 19.81
N GLY A 288 -3.18 -12.81 20.64
CA GLY A 288 -4.10 -13.94 20.43
C GLY A 288 -5.22 -13.66 19.42
N MET A 289 -5.54 -12.39 19.17
CA MET A 289 -6.59 -11.97 18.24
C MET A 289 -6.09 -11.79 16.80
N THR A 290 -4.86 -11.33 16.60
CA THR A 290 -4.23 -11.31 15.26
C THR A 290 -4.09 -12.75 14.73
N GLY A 291 -3.76 -13.72 15.59
CA GLY A 291 -3.82 -15.15 15.26
C GLY A 291 -5.20 -15.59 14.76
N LYS A 292 -6.28 -15.27 15.48
CA LYS A 292 -7.65 -15.59 15.04
C LYS A 292 -8.03 -14.92 13.72
N MET A 293 -7.70 -13.64 13.54
CA MET A 293 -7.96 -12.92 12.29
C MET A 293 -7.20 -13.55 11.11
N ARG A 294 -5.94 -13.96 11.32
CA ARG A 294 -5.14 -14.71 10.34
C ARG A 294 -5.82 -16.00 9.94
N ASP A 295 -6.22 -16.80 10.91
CA ASP A 295 -6.86 -18.11 10.68
C ASP A 295 -8.24 -17.96 10.04
N GLU A 296 -9.00 -16.91 10.37
CA GLU A 296 -10.27 -16.59 9.73
C GLU A 296 -10.09 -16.21 8.25
N ILE A 297 -9.12 -15.33 7.95
CA ILE A 297 -8.83 -14.94 6.56
C ILE A 297 -8.39 -16.16 5.75
N ARG A 298 -7.45 -16.96 6.28
CA ARG A 298 -6.99 -18.19 5.63
C ARG A 298 -8.12 -19.20 5.44
N GLY A 299 -8.88 -19.49 6.50
CA GLY A 299 -9.95 -20.47 6.48
C GLY A 299 -11.10 -20.09 5.55
N GLY A 300 -11.43 -18.81 5.44
CA GLY A 300 -12.40 -18.31 4.46
C GLY A 300 -11.93 -18.51 3.01
N LEU A 301 -10.66 -18.21 2.74
CA LEU A 301 -10.07 -18.31 1.41
C LEU A 301 -9.78 -19.76 0.97
N ASP A 302 -9.41 -20.64 1.90
CA ASP A 302 -9.21 -22.07 1.64
C ASP A 302 -10.53 -22.77 1.35
N LYS A 303 -11.60 -22.43 2.09
CA LYS A 303 -12.97 -22.89 1.76
C LYS A 303 -13.37 -22.44 0.37
N GLY A 304 -13.19 -21.16 0.04
CA GLY A 304 -13.45 -20.63 -1.30
C GLY A 304 -12.63 -21.32 -2.40
N MET A 305 -11.38 -21.70 -2.12
CA MET A 305 -10.52 -22.43 -3.06
C MET A 305 -10.95 -23.90 -3.22
N THR A 306 -11.36 -24.56 -2.14
CA THR A 306 -11.95 -25.91 -2.22
C THR A 306 -13.30 -25.90 -2.93
N ASP A 307 -14.11 -24.86 -2.76
CA ASP A 307 -15.43 -24.76 -3.40
C ASP A 307 -15.32 -24.34 -4.87
N ALA A 308 -14.36 -23.48 -5.23
CA ALA A 308 -13.99 -23.21 -6.61
C ALA A 308 -13.38 -24.46 -7.28
N GLY A 309 -12.52 -25.20 -6.56
CA GLY A 309 -11.95 -26.46 -7.01
C GLY A 309 -12.98 -27.59 -7.18
N LYS A 310 -14.00 -27.64 -6.31
CA LYS A 310 -15.17 -28.52 -6.46
C LYS A 310 -16.03 -28.10 -7.65
N SER A 311 -16.36 -26.80 -7.78
CA SER A 311 -17.09 -26.25 -8.93
C SER A 311 -16.41 -26.54 -10.27
N ILE A 312 -15.08 -26.54 -10.30
CA ILE A 312 -14.30 -26.92 -11.49
C ILE A 312 -14.34 -28.44 -11.68
N ARG A 313 -14.11 -29.26 -10.64
CA ARG A 313 -14.24 -30.72 -10.72
C ARG A 313 -15.63 -31.19 -11.16
N ASP A 314 -16.69 -30.55 -10.70
CA ASP A 314 -18.08 -30.86 -11.06
C ASP A 314 -18.36 -30.48 -12.53
N ARG A 315 -17.80 -29.36 -13.00
CA ARG A 315 -17.82 -28.99 -14.43
C ARG A 315 -17.02 -29.95 -15.31
N PHE A 316 -15.95 -30.55 -14.80
CA PHE A 316 -15.22 -31.60 -15.51
C PHE A 316 -15.93 -32.96 -15.46
N ARG A 317 -16.66 -33.28 -14.39
CA ARG A 317 -17.44 -34.51 -14.27
C ARG A 317 -18.64 -34.53 -15.22
N GLN A 318 -19.33 -33.40 -15.38
CA GLN A 318 -20.43 -33.24 -16.35
C GLN A 318 -19.98 -33.27 -17.82
N ARG A 319 -18.69 -33.05 -18.13
CA ARG A 319 -18.18 -33.23 -19.50
C ARG A 319 -17.88 -34.69 -19.85
N HIS A 320 -17.64 -35.56 -18.86
CA HIS A 320 -17.37 -36.98 -19.11
C HIS A 320 -18.63 -37.87 -19.11
N GLU A 321 -19.77 -37.35 -18.66
CA GLU A 321 -21.07 -38.06 -18.71
C GLU A 321 -21.86 -37.79 -20.00
N ASN A 322 -21.45 -36.83 -20.83
CA ASN A 322 -22.07 -36.52 -22.12
C ASN A 322 -21.34 -37.12 -23.34
N ASP A 323 -20.25 -37.86 -23.12
CA ASP A 323 -19.47 -38.58 -24.16
C ASP A 323 -19.58 -40.12 -24.01
N ARG A 324 -20.73 -40.61 -23.51
CA ARG A 324 -21.08 -42.05 -23.52
C ARG A 324 -22.51 -42.26 -23.99
#